data_AF-A0A7S1ZHK3-F1
#
_entry.id   AF-A0A7S1ZHK3-F1
#
_cell.length_a   1.000
_cell.length_b   1.000
_cell.length_c   1.000
_cell.angle_alpha   90.00
_cell.angle_beta   90.00
_cell.angle_gamma   90.00
#
_symmetry.space_group_name_H-M   'P 1'
#
loop_
_entity.id
_entity.type
_entity.pdbx_description
1 polymer ?
#
loop_
_entity_poly.entity_id
_entity_poly.type
_entity_poly.pdbx_seq_one_letter_code
_entity_poly.pdbx_strand_id
1 'polypeptide(L)'
;HVKNVWELGDEIRIRILAGIGSSFDLALKNPAGMVALVEAVEVYERAAEQYKELYQDEEKQSSKGKGRGGSEKRGSLYFTDMRAAALAQLFQDFELRGLEVFRDIHMQAADMAEEDDGLNSQFTSVLRAATELVAEIELVKNQMSPCFAPHWAVETLWSSCVAHVCSNQILQQIGGAEGQNLPTLTVTQLLDLVAWVEFFRETIEEAFPTVASINSSKKEYFNQRPDLFAGNNKEVDMESAQDSLAWVNNMLWEVHRLAQDEFLIRTRGQTDEWLHNVYGAEHTRNQSSEGKLTTSLCEDVFSLGGVQLRTIRERLSRKSDALVMSVCLILSHMRSKQMLTRDDILQDLETCCAAANDFTRMGEKAEEAIDELLAECELTEESIATLHATSSDLIALYSSDAVYAAQSVHFYVFEPIDEAIGADLF
;
A
#
# COMPACT_ATOMS: atom_id res chain seq x y z
N HIS A 1 -12.39 48.03 -34.37
CA HIS A 1 -13.54 47.57 -33.56
C HIS A 1 -13.66 46.06 -33.56
N VAL A 2 -14.02 45.43 -34.68
CA VAL A 2 -14.11 43.95 -34.77
C VAL A 2 -12.81 43.29 -34.30
N LYS A 3 -11.64 43.70 -34.83
CA LYS A 3 -10.32 43.21 -34.39
C LYS A 3 -10.09 43.28 -32.87
N ASN A 4 -10.41 44.43 -32.24
CA ASN A 4 -10.23 44.63 -30.80
C ASN A 4 -11.14 43.73 -29.96
N VAL A 5 -12.34 43.40 -30.44
CA VAL A 5 -13.25 42.46 -29.76
C VAL A 5 -12.68 41.05 -29.78
N TRP A 6 -12.06 40.65 -30.89
CA TRP A 6 -11.37 39.35 -31.00
C TRP A 6 -10.13 39.28 -30.10
N GLU A 7 -9.26 40.29 -30.15
CA GLU A 7 -8.06 40.37 -29.30
C GLU A 7 -8.44 40.34 -27.80
N LEU A 8 -9.51 41.03 -27.41
CA LEU A 8 -10.00 41.01 -26.03
C LEU A 8 -10.57 39.65 -25.63
N GLY A 9 -11.29 38.98 -26.52
CA GLY A 9 -11.80 37.64 -26.24
C GLY A 9 -10.68 36.62 -26.10
N ASP A 10 -9.63 36.69 -26.92
CA ASP A 10 -8.46 35.82 -26.79
C ASP A 10 -7.76 36.02 -25.44
N GLU A 11 -7.61 37.28 -24.99
CA GLU A 11 -7.05 37.60 -23.67
C GLU A 11 -7.94 37.04 -22.53
N ILE A 12 -9.26 37.15 -22.64
CA ILE A 12 -10.19 36.59 -21.64
C ILE A 12 -10.07 35.06 -21.62
N ARG A 13 -10.03 34.40 -22.78
CA ARG A 13 -9.81 32.95 -22.87
C ARG A 13 -8.52 32.55 -22.17
N ILE A 14 -7.42 33.21 -22.48
CA ILE A 14 -6.10 32.90 -21.88
C ILE A 14 -6.17 33.03 -20.35
N ARG A 15 -6.82 34.07 -19.83
CA ARG A 15 -6.96 34.25 -18.37
C ARG A 15 -7.85 33.21 -17.72
N ILE A 16 -8.95 32.82 -18.37
CA ILE A 16 -9.83 31.76 -17.86
C ILE A 16 -9.05 30.43 -17.82
N LEU A 17 -8.40 30.05 -18.92
CA LEU A 17 -7.61 28.81 -18.98
C LEU A 17 -6.44 28.83 -18.01
N ALA A 18 -5.73 29.95 -17.85
CA ALA A 18 -4.68 30.09 -16.85
C ALA A 18 -5.23 29.93 -15.42
N GLY A 19 -6.41 30.47 -15.13
CA GLY A 19 -7.08 30.26 -13.84
C GLY A 19 -7.50 28.81 -13.59
N ILE A 20 -7.98 28.10 -14.62
CA ILE A 20 -8.24 26.66 -14.55
C ILE A 20 -6.94 25.86 -14.36
N GLY A 21 -5.84 26.29 -14.97
CA GLY A 21 -4.49 25.75 -14.73
C GLY A 21 -3.89 26.13 -13.37
N SER A 22 -4.63 26.83 -12.50
CA SER A 22 -4.27 27.05 -11.09
C SER A 22 -5.43 26.62 -10.17
N SER A 23 -6.19 25.63 -10.63
CA SER A 23 -7.46 25.24 -10.03
C SER A 23 -7.30 24.67 -8.61
N PHE A 24 -6.23 23.92 -8.34
CA PHE A 24 -5.91 23.45 -6.99
C PHE A 24 -5.79 24.61 -6.01
N ASP A 25 -4.91 25.56 -6.31
CA ASP A 25 -4.65 26.72 -5.45
C ASP A 25 -5.88 27.61 -5.31
N LEU A 26 -6.61 27.81 -6.41
CA LEU A 26 -7.77 28.68 -6.44
C LEU A 26 -8.96 28.07 -5.71
N ALA A 27 -9.21 26.77 -5.87
CA ALA A 27 -10.29 26.07 -5.16
C ALA A 27 -10.08 26.12 -3.64
N LEU A 28 -8.84 26.00 -3.17
CA LEU A 28 -8.51 26.06 -1.74
C LEU A 28 -8.59 27.48 -1.16
N LYS A 29 -8.08 28.48 -1.89
CA LYS A 29 -8.00 29.87 -1.40
C LYS A 29 -9.26 30.69 -1.66
N ASN A 30 -9.95 30.43 -2.77
CA ASN A 30 -11.13 31.17 -3.21
C ASN A 30 -12.09 30.26 -4.02
N PRO A 31 -12.85 29.37 -3.36
CA PRO A 31 -13.79 28.45 -4.01
C PRO A 31 -14.80 29.18 -4.91
N ALA A 32 -15.31 30.34 -4.47
CA ALA A 32 -16.26 31.13 -5.25
C ALA A 32 -15.65 31.67 -6.55
N GLY A 33 -14.37 32.06 -6.51
CA GLY A 33 -13.62 32.44 -7.71
C GLY A 33 -13.45 31.27 -8.67
N MET A 34 -13.23 30.07 -8.16
CA MET A 34 -13.12 28.87 -8.98
C MET A 34 -14.44 28.53 -9.69
N VAL A 35 -15.56 28.55 -8.94
CA VAL A 35 -16.90 28.36 -9.52
C VAL A 35 -17.16 29.37 -10.64
N ALA A 36 -16.84 30.65 -10.43
CA ALA A 36 -17.04 31.68 -11.44
C ALA A 36 -16.21 31.44 -12.72
N LEU A 37 -15.00 30.88 -12.61
CA LEU A 37 -14.19 30.51 -13.77
C LEU A 37 -14.79 29.32 -14.54
N VAL A 38 -15.25 28.29 -13.83
CA VAL A 38 -15.91 27.13 -14.45
C VAL A 38 -17.20 27.57 -15.14
N GLU A 39 -18.01 28.41 -14.49
CA GLU A 39 -19.21 28.99 -15.09
C GLU A 39 -18.89 29.83 -16.33
N ALA A 40 -17.79 30.58 -16.32
CA ALA A 40 -17.34 31.32 -17.50
C ALA A 40 -17.04 30.35 -18.67
N VAL A 41 -16.33 29.25 -18.43
CA VAL A 41 -16.08 28.22 -19.46
C VAL A 41 -17.41 27.70 -20.02
N GLU A 42 -18.37 27.37 -19.16
CA GLU A 42 -19.69 26.87 -19.55
C GLU A 42 -20.51 27.89 -20.35
N VAL A 43 -20.45 29.18 -20.01
CA VAL A 43 -21.09 30.26 -20.76
C VAL A 43 -20.49 30.38 -22.16
N TYR A 44 -19.16 30.34 -22.28
CA TYR A 44 -18.49 30.39 -23.58
C TYR A 44 -18.82 29.16 -24.44
N GLU A 45 -18.88 27.97 -23.85
CA GLU A 45 -19.23 26.75 -24.57
C GLU A 45 -20.68 26.80 -25.09
N ARG A 46 -21.64 27.20 -24.25
CA ARG A 46 -23.04 27.39 -24.68
C ARG A 46 -23.17 28.45 -25.77
N ALA A 47 -22.44 29.55 -25.67
CA ALA A 47 -22.45 30.59 -26.71
C ALA A 47 -21.90 30.06 -28.04
N ALA A 48 -20.85 29.23 -28.00
CA ALA A 48 -20.31 28.58 -29.18
C ALA A 48 -21.28 27.55 -29.80
N GLU A 49 -21.98 26.77 -28.98
CA GLU A 49 -23.02 25.83 -29.42
C GLU A 49 -24.20 26.56 -30.08
N GLN A 50 -24.75 27.59 -29.43
CA GLN A 50 -25.83 28.40 -29.99
C GLN A 50 -25.44 29.07 -31.31
N TYR A 51 -24.20 29.57 -31.40
CA TYR A 51 -23.70 30.10 -32.66
C TYR A 51 -23.62 29.02 -33.74
N LYS A 52 -23.09 27.83 -33.42
CA LYS A 52 -23.07 26.71 -34.35
C LYS A 52 -24.50 26.36 -34.81
N GLU A 53 -25.48 26.30 -33.92
CA GLU A 53 -26.88 26.01 -34.28
C GLU A 53 -27.48 27.06 -35.23
N LEU A 54 -27.27 28.35 -34.94
CA LEU A 54 -27.82 29.45 -35.75
C LEU A 54 -27.19 29.55 -37.14
N TYR A 55 -25.91 29.21 -37.28
CA TYR A 55 -25.14 29.38 -38.52
C TYR A 55 -24.89 28.06 -39.28
N GLN A 56 -25.24 26.91 -38.72
CA GLN A 56 -25.12 25.60 -39.39
C GLN A 56 -25.95 25.51 -40.69
N ASP A 57 -27.08 26.21 -40.77
CA ASP A 57 -27.91 26.24 -41.97
C ASP A 57 -27.31 27.11 -43.09
N GLU A 58 -26.55 28.15 -42.74
CA GLU A 58 -25.84 29.01 -43.70
C GLU A 58 -24.56 28.34 -44.26
N GLU A 59 -23.84 27.55 -43.45
CA GLU A 59 -22.69 26.76 -43.89
C GLU A 59 -23.10 25.56 -44.78
N LYS A 60 -24.24 24.93 -44.52
CA LYS A 60 -24.79 23.86 -45.39
C LYS A 60 -25.33 24.37 -46.73
N GLN A 61 -25.77 25.64 -46.79
CA GLN A 61 -26.21 26.26 -48.05
C GLN A 61 -25.04 26.79 -48.89
N SER A 62 -23.98 27.30 -48.26
CA SER A 62 -22.78 27.79 -48.96
C SER A 62 -21.88 26.66 -49.49
N SER A 63 -21.87 25.48 -48.87
CA SER A 63 -21.09 24.31 -49.31
C SER A 63 -21.66 23.59 -50.56
N LYS A 64 -22.89 23.90 -50.99
CA LYS A 64 -23.45 23.40 -52.28
C LYS A 64 -23.19 24.32 -53.47
N GLY A 65 -22.58 25.50 -53.28
CA GLY A 65 -22.41 26.51 -54.32
C GLY A 65 -20.99 27.04 -54.45
N LYS A 66 -20.24 26.47 -55.39
CA LYS A 66 -18.95 26.93 -55.98
C LYS A 66 -17.67 26.66 -55.19
N GLY A 67 -16.87 25.77 -55.78
CA GLY A 67 -15.43 25.70 -55.58
C GLY A 67 -14.66 26.86 -56.22
N ARG A 68 -13.36 26.84 -55.93
CA ARG A 68 -12.27 27.69 -56.45
C ARG A 68 -12.25 29.14 -55.94
N GLY A 69 -11.46 29.33 -54.89
CA GLY A 69 -10.91 30.62 -54.46
C GLY A 69 -10.60 30.53 -52.98
N GLY A 70 -9.31 30.64 -52.61
CA GLY A 70 -8.85 30.55 -51.23
C GLY A 70 -9.67 31.45 -50.31
N SER A 71 -10.56 30.82 -49.55
CA SER A 71 -11.36 31.45 -48.52
C SER A 71 -10.64 31.19 -47.22
N GLU A 72 -9.87 32.18 -46.76
CA GLU A 72 -9.49 32.29 -45.35
C GLU A 72 -10.70 31.95 -44.49
N LYS A 73 -10.48 31.15 -43.43
CA LYS A 73 -11.46 30.70 -42.44
C LYS A 73 -12.39 31.82 -41.93
N ARG A 74 -13.39 32.22 -42.71
CA ARG A 74 -14.53 33.04 -42.30
C ARG A 74 -15.64 32.06 -41.94
N GLY A 75 -15.77 31.71 -40.67
CA GLY A 75 -16.92 30.91 -40.23
C GLY A 75 -16.77 30.23 -38.87
N SER A 76 -15.55 29.89 -38.44
CA SER A 76 -15.37 29.40 -37.07
C SER A 76 -15.17 30.57 -36.13
N LEU A 77 -16.03 30.72 -35.12
CA LEU A 77 -15.66 31.51 -33.93
C LEU A 77 -14.29 31.00 -33.43
N TYR A 78 -13.41 31.91 -33.02
CA TYR A 78 -12.13 31.55 -32.38
C TYR A 78 -12.31 30.99 -30.95
N PHE A 79 -13.55 30.97 -30.44
CA PHE A 79 -13.94 30.52 -29.09
C PHE A 79 -14.51 29.11 -29.06
N THR A 80 -14.18 28.25 -30.04
CA THR A 80 -14.66 26.88 -30.06
C THR A 80 -13.90 26.02 -29.07
N ASP A 81 -14.64 25.16 -28.36
CA ASP A 81 -14.13 24.06 -27.54
C ASP A 81 -13.39 24.54 -26.27
N MET A 82 -13.93 25.57 -25.63
CA MET A 82 -13.44 26.09 -24.35
C MET A 82 -13.46 25.02 -23.27
N ARG A 83 -14.49 24.15 -23.24
CA ARG A 83 -14.54 23.04 -22.29
C ARG A 83 -13.41 22.04 -22.53
N ALA A 84 -13.13 21.70 -23.78
CA ALA A 84 -12.05 20.78 -24.13
C ALA A 84 -10.67 21.35 -23.78
N ALA A 85 -10.44 22.63 -24.08
CA ALA A 85 -9.21 23.32 -23.72
C ALA A 85 -9.02 23.43 -22.19
N ALA A 86 -10.10 23.70 -21.45
CA ALA A 86 -10.07 23.78 -20.00
C ALA A 86 -9.80 22.42 -19.35
N LEU A 87 -10.44 21.35 -19.83
CA LEU A 87 -10.19 19.98 -19.35
C LEU A 87 -8.77 19.51 -19.67
N ALA A 88 -8.26 19.78 -20.87
CA ALA A 88 -6.88 19.48 -21.22
C ALA A 88 -5.88 20.22 -20.33
N GLN A 89 -6.14 21.51 -20.06
CA GLN A 89 -5.31 22.32 -19.17
C GLN A 89 -5.36 21.82 -17.72
N LEU A 90 -6.54 21.45 -17.24
CA LEU A 90 -6.74 20.88 -15.90
C LEU A 90 -5.97 19.57 -15.73
N PHE A 91 -6.08 18.67 -16.71
CA PHE A 91 -5.39 17.40 -16.69
C PHE A 91 -3.86 17.54 -16.76
N GLN A 92 -3.37 18.45 -17.61
CA GLN A 92 -1.94 18.76 -17.69
C GLN A 92 -1.42 19.32 -16.36
N ASP A 93 -2.17 20.18 -15.69
CA ASP A 93 -1.80 20.74 -14.39
C ASP A 93 -1.77 19.65 -13.29
N PHE A 94 -2.73 18.74 -13.30
CA PHE A 94 -2.75 17.60 -12.36
C PHE A 94 -1.53 16.69 -12.51
N GLU A 95 -1.16 16.34 -13.75
CA GLU A 95 0.06 15.55 -14.01
C GLU A 95 1.32 16.29 -13.56
N LEU A 96 1.40 17.59 -13.86
CA LEU A 96 2.55 18.41 -13.50
C LEU A 96 2.68 18.52 -11.98
N ARG A 97 1.59 18.80 -11.26
CA ARG A 97 1.54 18.80 -9.79
C ARG A 97 2.00 17.46 -9.23
N GLY A 98 1.49 16.35 -9.76
CA GLY A 98 1.91 15.01 -9.36
C GLY A 98 3.43 14.84 -9.43
N LEU A 99 4.03 15.21 -10.57
CA LEU A 99 5.48 15.12 -10.76
C LEU A 99 6.27 16.11 -9.88
N GLU A 100 5.72 17.30 -9.61
CA GLU A 100 6.36 18.29 -8.74
C GLU A 100 6.43 17.83 -7.28
N VAL A 101 5.37 17.19 -6.76
CA VAL A 101 5.40 16.61 -5.40
C VAL A 101 6.53 15.58 -5.29
N PHE A 102 6.66 14.69 -6.27
CA PHE A 102 7.78 13.76 -6.32
C PHE A 102 9.13 14.50 -6.37
N ARG A 103 9.30 15.48 -7.26
CA ARG A 103 10.55 16.24 -7.40
C ARG A 103 10.95 16.92 -6.09
N ASP A 104 10.01 17.60 -5.45
CA ASP A 104 10.27 18.38 -4.24
C ASP A 104 10.66 17.47 -3.07
N ILE A 105 10.00 16.32 -2.94
CA ILE A 105 10.33 15.32 -1.92
C ILE A 105 11.68 14.64 -2.20
N HIS A 106 12.00 14.35 -3.47
CA HIS A 106 13.31 13.82 -3.84
C HIS A 106 14.42 14.83 -3.55
N MET A 107 14.21 16.12 -3.80
CA MET A 107 15.18 17.17 -3.46
C MET A 107 15.41 17.24 -1.95
N GLN A 108 14.35 17.23 -1.15
CA GLN A 108 14.48 17.20 0.31
C GLN A 108 15.22 15.95 0.81
N ALA A 109 14.93 14.78 0.22
CA ALA A 109 15.60 13.54 0.59
C ALA A 109 17.09 13.56 0.21
N ALA A 110 17.43 14.12 -0.96
CA ALA A 110 18.81 14.28 -1.41
C ALA A 110 19.62 15.21 -0.50
N ASP A 111 19.01 16.30 -0.02
CA ASP A 111 19.65 17.24 0.91
C ASP A 111 19.92 16.62 2.31
N MET A 112 19.18 15.57 2.66
CA MET A 112 19.27 14.88 3.95
C MET A 112 20.05 13.55 3.91
N ALA A 113 20.33 13.02 2.72
CA ALA A 113 20.96 11.71 2.57
C ALA A 113 22.47 11.78 2.83
N GLU A 114 22.96 10.92 3.75
CA GLU A 114 24.39 10.60 3.86
C GLU A 114 24.80 9.64 2.71
N GLU A 115 26.06 9.71 2.25
CA GLU A 115 26.53 9.05 1.00
C GLU A 115 26.28 7.53 0.93
N ASP A 116 26.15 6.83 2.06
CA ASP A 116 25.95 5.37 2.13
C ASP A 116 24.47 4.92 2.12
N ASP A 117 23.50 5.83 2.33
CA ASP A 117 22.07 5.49 2.44
C ASP A 117 21.21 5.97 1.25
N GLY A 118 21.84 6.42 0.17
CA GLY A 118 21.16 7.10 -0.95
C GLY A 118 20.07 6.27 -1.65
N LEU A 119 20.28 4.96 -1.84
CA LEU A 119 19.27 4.09 -2.44
C LEU A 119 18.11 3.81 -1.48
N ASN A 120 18.40 3.71 -0.18
CA ASN A 120 17.37 3.49 0.83
C ASN A 120 16.47 4.72 0.99
N SER A 121 17.08 5.90 1.06
CA SER A 121 16.35 7.17 1.15
C SER A 121 15.51 7.43 -0.09
N GLN A 122 15.99 7.02 -1.27
CA GLN A 122 15.26 7.21 -2.53
C GLN A 122 13.92 6.46 -2.53
N PHE A 123 13.89 5.17 -2.22
CA PHE A 123 12.63 4.41 -2.24
C PHE A 123 11.62 4.91 -1.19
N THR A 124 12.10 5.21 0.02
CA THR A 124 11.24 5.78 1.08
C THR A 124 10.70 7.16 0.66
N SER A 125 11.48 7.97 -0.04
CA SER A 125 11.01 9.26 -0.57
C SER A 125 9.92 9.11 -1.64
N VAL A 126 10.02 8.09 -2.48
CA VAL A 126 8.99 7.74 -3.48
C VAL A 126 7.68 7.38 -2.80
N LEU A 127 7.71 6.49 -1.79
CA LEU A 127 6.50 6.12 -1.05
C LEU A 127 5.91 7.31 -0.28
N ARG A 128 6.76 8.18 0.30
CA ARG A 128 6.30 9.41 0.97
C ARG A 128 5.55 10.32 0.01
N ALA A 129 6.11 10.58 -1.17
CA ALA A 129 5.47 11.40 -2.20
C ALA A 129 4.16 10.78 -2.69
N ALA A 130 4.14 9.45 -2.86
CA ALA A 130 2.95 8.74 -3.25
C ALA A 130 1.84 8.85 -2.18
N THR A 131 2.18 8.73 -0.90
CA THR A 131 1.24 8.94 0.23
C THR A 131 0.66 10.35 0.24
N GLU A 132 1.49 11.38 0.03
CA GLU A 132 1.01 12.78 -0.04
C GLU A 132 0.00 12.97 -1.16
N LEU A 133 0.26 12.44 -2.36
CA LEU A 133 -0.67 12.54 -3.49
C LEU A 133 -1.98 11.77 -3.27
N VAL A 134 -1.91 10.59 -2.64
CA VAL A 134 -3.10 9.79 -2.33
C VAL A 134 -3.97 10.50 -1.28
N ALA A 135 -3.35 11.14 -0.28
CA ALA A 135 -4.08 11.93 0.71
C ALA A 135 -4.79 13.15 0.07
N GLU A 136 -4.25 13.72 -1.01
CA GLU A 136 -4.91 14.79 -1.76
C GLU A 136 -6.20 14.34 -2.49
N ILE A 137 -6.45 13.03 -2.66
CA ILE A 137 -7.71 12.54 -3.25
C ILE A 137 -8.91 12.99 -2.41
N GLU A 138 -8.83 12.84 -1.08
CA GLU A 138 -9.90 13.28 -0.17
C GLU A 138 -10.05 14.81 -0.17
N LEU A 139 -8.93 15.54 -0.26
CA LEU A 139 -8.93 16.99 -0.40
C LEU A 139 -9.66 17.44 -1.67
N VAL A 140 -9.35 16.82 -2.81
CA VAL A 140 -9.99 17.12 -4.09
C VAL A 140 -11.48 16.79 -4.03
N LYS A 141 -11.86 15.63 -3.48
CA LYS A 141 -13.25 15.24 -3.28
C LYS A 141 -14.04 16.27 -2.47
N ASN A 142 -13.49 16.72 -1.35
CA ASN A 142 -14.21 17.56 -0.39
C ASN A 142 -14.16 19.07 -0.70
N GLN A 143 -13.08 19.56 -1.29
CA GLN A 143 -12.84 21.01 -1.45
C GLN A 143 -12.86 21.47 -2.90
N MET A 144 -12.38 20.63 -3.83
CA MET A 144 -12.23 21.02 -5.23
C MET A 144 -13.43 20.58 -6.09
N SER A 145 -13.85 19.32 -6.00
CA SER A 145 -14.97 18.74 -6.75
C SER A 145 -16.25 19.57 -6.65
N PRO A 146 -16.64 20.13 -5.47
CA PRO A 146 -17.83 20.98 -5.36
C PRO A 146 -17.76 22.30 -6.15
N CYS A 147 -16.56 22.73 -6.56
CA CYS A 147 -16.38 23.94 -7.38
C CYS A 147 -16.70 23.69 -8.86
N PHE A 148 -16.86 22.43 -9.27
CA PHE A 148 -17.12 22.04 -10.64
C PHE A 148 -18.49 21.39 -10.79
N ALA A 149 -19.03 21.41 -12.00
CA ALA A 149 -20.23 20.64 -12.30
C ALA A 149 -19.89 19.14 -12.39
N PRO A 150 -20.81 18.23 -12.02
CA PRO A 150 -20.53 16.79 -11.93
C PRO A 150 -19.98 16.15 -13.21
N HIS A 151 -20.36 16.66 -14.39
CA HIS A 151 -19.89 16.16 -15.69
C HIS A 151 -18.41 16.42 -15.97
N TRP A 152 -17.74 17.27 -15.18
CA TRP A 152 -16.29 17.48 -15.25
C TRP A 152 -15.50 16.34 -14.59
N ALA A 153 -16.14 15.53 -13.73
CA ALA A 153 -15.57 14.36 -13.07
C ALA A 153 -14.17 14.58 -12.47
N VAL A 154 -13.96 15.73 -11.82
CA VAL A 154 -12.64 16.19 -11.35
C VAL A 154 -11.98 15.21 -10.37
N GLU A 155 -12.77 14.61 -9.48
CA GLU A 155 -12.30 13.59 -8.55
C GLU A 155 -11.73 12.37 -9.28
N THR A 156 -12.42 11.90 -10.32
CA THR A 156 -11.99 10.76 -11.15
C THR A 156 -10.75 11.11 -11.97
N LEU A 157 -10.71 12.31 -12.53
CA LEU A 157 -9.55 12.81 -13.28
C LEU A 157 -8.31 12.87 -12.41
N TRP A 158 -8.41 13.49 -11.23
CA TRP A 158 -7.30 13.57 -10.27
C TRP A 158 -6.84 12.19 -9.81
N SER A 159 -7.77 11.34 -9.39
CA SER A 159 -7.43 10.00 -8.89
C SER A 159 -6.74 9.15 -9.97
N SER A 160 -7.17 9.29 -11.23
CA SER A 160 -6.52 8.64 -12.37
C SER A 160 -5.08 9.14 -12.56
N CYS A 161 -4.85 10.46 -12.48
CA CYS A 161 -3.50 11.03 -12.52
C CYS A 161 -2.62 10.48 -11.40
N VAL A 162 -3.11 10.52 -10.16
CA VAL A 162 -2.37 10.03 -8.98
C VAL A 162 -2.02 8.56 -9.14
N ALA A 163 -2.98 7.73 -9.54
CA ALA A 163 -2.76 6.31 -9.79
C ALA A 163 -1.64 6.08 -10.81
N HIS A 164 -1.66 6.78 -11.94
CA HIS A 164 -0.62 6.67 -12.99
C HIS A 164 0.74 7.18 -12.55
N VAL A 165 0.80 8.36 -11.92
CA VAL A 165 2.08 8.93 -11.49
C VAL A 165 2.70 8.05 -10.41
N CYS A 166 1.94 7.67 -9.38
CA CYS A 166 2.44 6.82 -8.29
C CYS A 166 2.87 5.44 -8.80
N SER A 167 2.03 4.77 -9.60
CA SER A 167 2.39 3.45 -10.13
C SER A 167 3.63 3.51 -11.01
N ASN A 168 3.77 4.49 -11.90
CA ASN A 168 4.98 4.63 -12.71
C ASN A 168 6.24 4.82 -11.87
N GLN A 169 6.19 5.68 -10.83
CA GLN A 169 7.33 5.91 -9.95
C GLN A 169 7.68 4.65 -9.15
N ILE A 170 6.70 3.95 -8.60
CA ILE A 170 6.90 2.71 -7.84
C ILE A 170 7.47 1.60 -8.74
N LEU A 171 6.87 1.40 -9.92
CA LEU A 171 7.32 0.40 -10.90
C LEU A 171 8.77 0.65 -11.34
N GLN A 172 9.17 1.90 -11.52
CA GLN A 172 10.57 2.23 -11.85
C GLN A 172 11.53 1.79 -10.75
N GLN A 173 11.16 1.95 -9.48
CA GLN A 173 12.01 1.53 -8.36
C GLN A 173 12.11 0.00 -8.25
N ILE A 174 11.00 -0.71 -8.41
CA ILE A 174 10.97 -2.16 -8.25
C ILE A 174 11.41 -2.94 -9.51
N GLY A 175 11.79 -2.26 -10.59
CA GLY A 175 12.26 -2.91 -11.82
C GLY A 175 11.14 -3.44 -12.72
N GLY A 176 9.99 -2.75 -12.75
CA GLY A 176 8.83 -3.07 -13.57
C GLY A 176 7.77 -3.91 -12.84
N ALA A 177 6.70 -4.29 -13.55
CA ALA A 177 5.57 -5.01 -12.97
C ALA A 177 5.92 -6.41 -12.46
N GLU A 178 7.03 -6.98 -12.91
CA GLU A 178 7.56 -8.26 -12.45
C GLU A 178 8.37 -8.14 -11.14
N GLY A 179 8.65 -6.92 -10.67
CA GLY A 179 9.34 -6.71 -9.40
C GLY A 179 10.80 -7.20 -9.38
N GLN A 180 11.53 -7.06 -10.50
CA GLN A 180 12.90 -7.57 -10.64
C GLN A 180 13.89 -7.06 -9.58
N ASN A 181 13.65 -5.86 -9.03
CA ASN A 181 14.47 -5.26 -7.99
C ASN A 181 13.91 -5.47 -6.57
N LEU A 182 12.78 -6.15 -6.38
CA LEU A 182 12.26 -6.47 -5.03
C LEU A 182 13.32 -7.18 -4.15
N PRO A 183 14.13 -8.13 -4.67
CA PRO A 183 15.21 -8.76 -3.91
C PRO A 183 16.30 -7.78 -3.42
N THR A 184 16.39 -6.58 -4.01
CA THR A 184 17.37 -5.55 -3.62
C THR A 184 16.87 -4.62 -2.52
N LEU A 185 15.55 -4.55 -2.32
CA LEU A 185 14.95 -3.74 -1.25
C LEU A 185 15.22 -4.34 0.11
N THR A 186 15.30 -3.52 1.15
CA THR A 186 15.37 -3.96 2.56
C THR A 186 14.03 -4.53 3.03
N VAL A 187 14.05 -5.31 4.13
CA VAL A 187 12.81 -5.85 4.74
C VAL A 187 11.83 -4.75 5.10
N THR A 188 12.32 -3.64 5.65
CA THR A 188 11.49 -2.48 6.01
C THR A 188 10.85 -1.84 4.78
N GLN A 189 11.57 -1.72 3.67
CA GLN A 189 11.02 -1.17 2.43
C GLN A 189 9.97 -2.09 1.80
N LEU A 190 10.14 -3.41 1.89
CA LEU A 190 9.12 -4.37 1.45
C LEU A 190 7.83 -4.21 2.27
N LEU A 191 7.95 -4.08 3.60
CA LEU A 191 6.81 -3.82 4.48
C LEU A 191 6.13 -2.48 4.17
N ASP A 192 6.91 -1.42 3.97
CA ASP A 192 6.38 -0.09 3.62
C ASP A 192 5.65 -0.13 2.26
N LEU A 193 6.14 -0.89 1.29
CA LEU A 193 5.49 -1.09 0.00
C LEU A 193 4.16 -1.86 0.14
N VAL A 194 4.16 -2.96 0.89
CA VAL A 194 2.95 -3.75 1.17
C VAL A 194 1.89 -2.87 1.82
N ALA A 195 2.25 -2.16 2.89
CA ALA A 195 1.35 -1.27 3.60
C ALA A 195 0.83 -0.13 2.72
N TRP A 196 1.68 0.45 1.88
CA TRP A 196 1.28 1.53 0.98
C TRP A 196 0.29 1.06 -0.08
N VAL A 197 0.49 -0.12 -0.68
CA VAL A 197 -0.46 -0.66 -1.68
C VAL A 197 -1.82 -0.95 -1.04
N GLU A 198 -1.85 -1.50 0.18
CA GLU A 198 -3.09 -1.71 0.94
C GLU A 198 -3.82 -0.39 1.19
N PHE A 199 -3.08 0.64 1.64
CA PHE A 199 -3.63 1.98 1.86
C PHE A 199 -4.18 2.63 0.58
N PHE A 200 -3.43 2.55 -0.52
CA PHE A 200 -3.85 3.05 -1.82
C PHE A 200 -5.15 2.37 -2.27
N ARG A 201 -5.21 1.04 -2.15
CA ARG A 201 -6.37 0.26 -2.54
C ARG A 201 -7.61 0.62 -1.71
N GLU A 202 -7.47 0.71 -0.38
CA GLU A 202 -8.57 1.11 0.51
C GLU A 202 -9.09 2.51 0.12
N THR A 203 -8.18 3.47 -0.12
CA THR A 203 -8.55 4.84 -0.52
C THR A 203 -9.30 4.86 -1.85
N ILE A 204 -8.83 4.11 -2.86
CA ILE A 204 -9.46 4.06 -4.19
C ILE A 204 -10.80 3.33 -4.14
N GLU A 205 -10.91 2.22 -3.40
CA GLU A 205 -12.17 1.47 -3.28
C GLU A 205 -13.22 2.23 -2.46
N GLU A 206 -12.80 3.04 -1.49
CA GLU A 206 -13.70 3.96 -0.77
C GLU A 206 -14.17 5.12 -1.66
N ALA A 207 -13.27 5.73 -2.44
CA ALA A 207 -13.61 6.81 -3.36
C ALA A 207 -14.47 6.32 -4.54
N PHE A 208 -14.17 5.13 -5.06
CA PHE A 208 -14.80 4.54 -6.24
C PHE A 208 -15.23 3.08 -5.99
N PRO A 209 -16.36 2.84 -5.31
CA PRO A 209 -16.83 1.48 -5.00
C PRO A 209 -17.05 0.58 -6.22
N THR A 210 -17.28 1.17 -7.40
CA THR A 210 -17.42 0.41 -8.65
C THR A 210 -16.11 -0.25 -9.08
N VAL A 211 -14.95 0.32 -8.75
CA VAL A 211 -13.64 -0.24 -9.06
C VAL A 211 -13.46 -1.61 -8.41
N ALA A 212 -13.92 -1.78 -7.16
CA ALA A 212 -13.87 -3.05 -6.45
C ALA A 212 -14.63 -4.18 -7.18
N SER A 213 -15.67 -3.83 -7.95
CA SER A 213 -16.47 -4.79 -8.72
C SER A 213 -15.85 -5.18 -10.08
N ILE A 214 -14.95 -4.35 -10.61
CA ILE A 214 -14.31 -4.52 -11.95
C ILE A 214 -13.10 -5.46 -11.90
N ASN A 215 -12.70 -5.92 -10.71
CA ASN A 215 -11.52 -6.75 -10.37
C ASN A 215 -11.37 -8.11 -11.11
N SER A 216 -12.14 -8.40 -12.17
CA SER A 216 -12.22 -9.74 -12.77
C SER A 216 -11.95 -9.87 -14.28
N SER A 217 -11.77 -8.79 -15.08
CA SER A 217 -11.93 -9.00 -16.55
C SER A 217 -10.87 -8.48 -17.54
N LYS A 218 -9.99 -7.51 -17.24
CA LYS A 218 -9.02 -7.05 -18.27
C LYS A 218 -7.62 -6.74 -17.70
N LYS A 219 -6.67 -7.63 -18.04
CA LYS A 219 -5.22 -7.47 -17.79
C LYS A 219 -4.51 -7.01 -19.07
N GLU A 220 -4.87 -5.87 -19.63
CA GLU A 220 -4.06 -5.28 -20.72
C GLU A 220 -3.13 -4.22 -20.15
N TYR A 221 -1.83 -4.41 -20.30
CA TYR A 221 -0.82 -3.47 -19.83
C TYR A 221 -0.87 -2.20 -20.69
N PHE A 222 -1.33 -1.09 -20.11
CA PHE A 222 -1.25 0.20 -20.78
C PHE A 222 0.20 0.71 -20.71
N ASN A 223 1.01 0.36 -21.72
CA ASN A 223 2.30 1.02 -21.97
C ASN A 223 2.13 2.52 -22.33
N GLN A 224 0.90 2.97 -22.52
CA GLN A 224 0.56 4.30 -23.02
C GLN A 224 -0.47 4.93 -22.10
N ARG A 225 -0.36 6.25 -21.96
CA ARG A 225 -1.31 7.10 -21.23
C ARG A 225 -2.74 6.74 -21.64
N PRO A 226 -3.64 6.42 -20.69
CA PRO A 226 -5.04 6.19 -21.04
C PRO A 226 -5.65 7.48 -21.57
N ASP A 227 -6.47 7.33 -22.61
CA ASP A 227 -7.28 8.44 -23.11
C ASP A 227 -8.48 8.61 -22.18
N LEU A 228 -8.37 9.58 -21.27
CA LEU A 228 -9.40 9.85 -20.27
C LEU A 228 -10.53 10.73 -20.82
N PHE A 229 -10.44 11.16 -22.07
CA PHE A 229 -11.44 12.02 -22.69
C PHE A 229 -12.30 11.22 -23.67
N ALA A 230 -13.61 11.51 -23.67
CA ALA A 230 -14.48 10.98 -24.70
C ALA A 230 -14.03 11.51 -26.08
N GLY A 231 -14.38 10.82 -27.18
CA GLY A 231 -13.92 11.20 -28.53
C GLY A 231 -14.28 12.63 -29.02
N ASN A 232 -15.04 13.41 -28.23
CA ASN A 232 -15.32 14.83 -28.43
C ASN A 232 -14.37 15.78 -27.66
N ASN A 233 -13.50 15.25 -26.80
CA ASN A 233 -12.59 15.93 -25.86
C ASN A 233 -13.25 16.91 -24.87
N LYS A 234 -14.58 16.89 -24.72
CA LYS A 234 -15.33 17.85 -23.89
C LYS A 234 -15.81 17.26 -22.58
N GLU A 235 -15.73 15.94 -22.44
CA GLU A 235 -16.20 15.20 -21.29
C GLU A 235 -15.16 14.14 -20.95
N VAL A 236 -15.09 13.80 -19.67
CA VAL A 236 -14.29 12.68 -19.19
C VAL A 236 -15.00 11.39 -19.57
N ASP A 237 -14.27 10.47 -20.20
CA ASP A 237 -14.76 9.12 -20.43
C ASP A 237 -14.68 8.35 -19.10
N MET A 238 -15.81 8.30 -18.41
CA MET A 238 -15.93 7.67 -17.11
C MET A 238 -15.66 6.17 -17.16
N GLU A 239 -15.95 5.50 -18.29
CA GLU A 239 -15.68 4.07 -18.46
C GLU A 239 -14.17 3.85 -18.59
N SER A 240 -13.52 4.59 -19.50
CA SER A 240 -12.06 4.57 -19.66
C SER A 240 -11.32 4.90 -18.36
N ALA A 241 -11.77 5.92 -17.63
CA ALA A 241 -11.13 6.35 -16.38
C ALA A 241 -11.29 5.31 -15.25
N GLN A 242 -12.47 4.70 -15.11
CA GLN A 242 -12.69 3.62 -14.15
C GLN A 242 -11.91 2.35 -14.51
N ASP A 243 -11.86 1.98 -15.78
CA ASP A 243 -11.06 0.85 -16.26
C ASP A 243 -9.57 1.09 -16.00
N SER A 244 -9.10 2.31 -16.23
CA SER A 244 -7.73 2.75 -15.93
C SER A 244 -7.40 2.64 -14.44
N LEU A 245 -8.28 3.13 -13.55
CA LEU A 245 -8.10 3.02 -12.10
C LEU A 245 -8.11 1.56 -11.63
N ALA A 246 -9.07 0.77 -12.11
CA ALA A 246 -9.15 -0.65 -11.81
C ALA A 246 -7.90 -1.39 -12.27
N TRP A 247 -7.36 -1.04 -13.44
CA TRP A 247 -6.12 -1.62 -13.93
C TRP A 247 -4.93 -1.31 -13.02
N VAL A 248 -4.70 -0.04 -12.67
CA VAL A 248 -3.60 0.35 -11.77
C VAL A 248 -3.74 -0.35 -10.41
N ASN A 249 -4.96 -0.38 -9.86
CA ASN A 249 -5.24 -1.04 -8.60
C ASN A 249 -4.88 -2.53 -8.63
N ASN A 250 -5.28 -3.24 -9.69
CA ASN A 250 -4.96 -4.67 -9.86
C ASN A 250 -3.46 -4.91 -10.10
N MET A 251 -2.80 -4.04 -10.86
CA MET A 251 -1.36 -4.14 -11.10
C MET A 251 -0.56 -3.94 -9.81
N LEU A 252 -0.88 -2.89 -9.03
CA LEU A 252 -0.24 -2.66 -7.74
C LEU A 252 -0.54 -3.80 -6.77
N TRP A 253 -1.73 -4.40 -6.83
CA TRP A 253 -2.03 -5.58 -6.02
C TRP A 253 -1.17 -6.81 -6.38
N GLU A 254 -0.82 -7.00 -7.65
CA GLU A 254 0.16 -8.04 -8.03
C GLU A 254 1.55 -7.73 -7.45
N VAL A 255 1.96 -6.45 -7.50
CA VAL A 255 3.20 -5.99 -6.86
C VAL A 255 3.18 -6.25 -5.35
N HIS A 256 2.04 -6.00 -4.68
CA HIS A 256 1.84 -6.32 -3.27
C HIS A 256 2.08 -7.80 -2.99
N ARG A 257 1.51 -8.70 -3.80
CA ARG A 257 1.72 -10.14 -3.66
C ARG A 257 3.18 -10.54 -3.81
N LEU A 258 3.87 -10.00 -4.82
CA LEU A 258 5.29 -10.28 -5.04
C LEU A 258 6.15 -9.77 -3.88
N ALA A 259 5.87 -8.56 -3.40
CA ALA A 259 6.58 -7.97 -2.25
C ALA A 259 6.32 -8.74 -0.95
N GLN A 260 5.06 -9.19 -0.75
CA GLN A 260 4.66 -10.03 0.36
C GLN A 260 5.40 -11.38 0.34
N ASP A 261 5.44 -12.06 -0.80
CA ASP A 261 6.12 -13.34 -0.94
C ASP A 261 7.63 -13.21 -0.65
N GLU A 262 8.29 -12.20 -1.22
CA GLU A 262 9.70 -11.91 -0.96
C GLU A 262 9.95 -11.59 0.52
N PHE A 263 9.07 -10.80 1.14
CA PHE A 263 9.14 -10.50 2.57
C PHE A 263 8.99 -11.76 3.43
N LEU A 264 8.04 -12.64 3.13
CA LEU A 264 7.83 -13.89 3.85
C LEU A 264 9.02 -14.84 3.72
N ILE A 265 9.63 -14.93 2.53
CA ILE A 265 10.84 -15.72 2.29
C ILE A 265 12.00 -15.23 3.18
N ARG A 266 12.19 -13.92 3.30
CA ARG A 266 13.26 -13.36 4.14
C ARG A 266 12.97 -13.51 5.63
N THR A 267 11.73 -13.25 6.03
CA THR A 267 11.28 -13.44 7.41
C THR A 267 11.51 -14.87 7.85
N ARG A 268 11.24 -15.85 6.97
CA ARG A 268 11.55 -17.25 7.18
C ARG A 268 13.04 -17.49 7.42
N GLY A 269 13.90 -17.03 6.52
CA GLY A 269 15.35 -17.20 6.65
C GLY A 269 15.91 -16.58 7.93
N GLN A 270 15.46 -15.37 8.26
CA GLN A 270 15.85 -14.66 9.49
C GLN A 270 15.36 -15.40 10.74
N THR A 271 14.12 -15.89 10.73
CA THR A 271 13.55 -16.65 11.84
C THR A 271 14.29 -17.96 12.06
N ASP A 272 14.63 -18.68 10.98
CA ASP A 272 15.40 -19.94 11.06
C ASP A 272 16.81 -19.74 11.63
N GLU A 273 17.54 -18.74 11.14
CA GLU A 273 18.87 -18.40 11.65
C GLU A 273 18.82 -17.98 13.12
N TRP A 274 17.85 -17.12 13.46
CA TRP A 274 17.65 -16.67 14.82
C TRP A 274 17.34 -17.85 15.76
N LEU A 275 16.35 -18.66 15.42
CA LEU A 275 15.95 -19.81 16.23
C LEU A 275 17.10 -20.81 16.37
N HIS A 276 17.92 -20.99 15.32
CA HIS A 276 19.13 -21.79 15.42
C HIS A 276 20.10 -21.24 16.47
N ASN A 277 20.34 -19.93 16.46
CA ASN A 277 21.26 -19.29 17.40
C ASN A 277 20.73 -19.31 18.85
N VAL A 278 19.43 -19.07 19.06
CA VAL A 278 18.85 -19.08 20.42
C VAL A 278 18.86 -20.48 21.00
N TYR A 279 18.32 -21.48 20.30
CA TYR A 279 18.28 -22.85 20.83
C TYR A 279 19.66 -23.53 20.88
N GLY A 280 20.64 -23.03 20.13
CA GLY A 280 22.02 -23.53 20.18
C GLY A 280 22.90 -22.83 21.22
N ALA A 281 22.39 -21.79 21.90
CA ALA A 281 23.15 -21.04 22.88
C ALA A 281 23.21 -21.76 24.24
N GLU A 282 24.21 -21.41 25.05
CA GLU A 282 24.26 -21.85 26.44
C GLU A 282 23.31 -21.01 27.28
N HIS A 283 22.29 -21.65 27.86
CA HIS A 283 21.26 -20.95 28.63
C HIS A 283 21.63 -20.84 30.11
N THR A 284 21.44 -19.63 30.66
CA THR A 284 21.77 -19.36 32.06
C THR A 284 20.72 -20.01 32.97
N ARG A 285 21.17 -20.87 33.89
CA ARG A 285 20.29 -21.51 34.88
C ARG A 285 19.99 -20.53 36.01
N ASN A 286 18.70 -20.37 36.32
CA ASN A 286 18.19 -19.50 37.36
C ASN A 286 17.30 -20.29 38.33
N GLN A 287 17.31 -19.90 39.60
CA GLN A 287 16.40 -20.43 40.61
C GLN A 287 15.57 -19.30 41.20
N SER A 288 14.24 -19.45 41.16
CA SER A 288 13.32 -18.49 41.78
C SER A 288 13.39 -18.56 43.31
N SER A 289 12.85 -17.55 43.99
CA SER A 289 12.70 -17.54 45.46
C SER A 289 11.83 -18.67 45.99
N GLU A 290 11.00 -19.27 45.13
CA GLU A 290 10.16 -20.44 45.45
C GLU A 290 10.89 -21.78 45.18
N GLY A 291 12.15 -21.73 44.74
CA GLY A 291 12.95 -22.90 44.42
C GLY A 291 12.72 -23.46 43.01
N LYS A 292 11.91 -22.80 42.16
CA LYS A 292 11.69 -23.25 40.78
C LYS A 292 12.93 -23.00 39.93
N LEU A 293 13.42 -24.05 39.27
CA LEU A 293 14.50 -23.96 38.30
C LEU A 293 13.95 -23.47 36.96
N THR A 294 14.67 -22.57 36.30
CA THR A 294 14.35 -22.03 34.97
C THR A 294 15.66 -21.77 34.23
N THR A 295 15.60 -21.61 32.92
CA THR A 295 16.72 -21.15 32.11
C THR A 295 16.39 -19.81 31.45
N SER A 296 17.35 -19.22 30.73
CA SER A 296 17.10 -18.03 29.92
C SER A 296 16.31 -18.30 28.63
N LEU A 297 16.15 -19.57 28.22
CA LEU A 297 15.56 -19.95 26.92
C LEU A 297 14.22 -19.25 26.64
N CYS A 298 13.29 -19.28 27.60
CA CYS A 298 11.97 -18.65 27.45
C CYS A 298 12.09 -17.14 27.20
N GLU A 299 12.99 -16.45 27.90
CA GLU A 299 13.22 -15.01 27.69
C GLU A 299 13.92 -14.74 26.36
N ASP A 300 14.90 -15.55 25.99
CA ASP A 300 15.67 -15.39 24.76
C ASP A 300 14.78 -15.60 23.51
N VAL A 301 13.89 -16.60 23.55
CA VAL A 301 12.92 -16.87 22.46
C VAL A 301 11.90 -15.73 22.33
N PHE A 302 11.29 -15.27 23.43
CA PHE A 302 10.21 -14.28 23.33
C PHE A 302 10.71 -12.83 23.25
N SER A 303 11.93 -12.54 23.71
CA SER A 303 12.52 -11.20 23.53
C SER A 303 12.78 -10.90 22.06
N LEU A 304 13.39 -11.81 21.30
CA LEU A 304 13.65 -11.56 19.89
C LEU A 304 12.42 -11.81 19.01
N GLY A 305 11.61 -12.83 19.31
CA GLY A 305 10.32 -13.03 18.65
C GLY A 305 9.42 -11.81 18.81
N GLY A 306 9.36 -11.23 20.01
CA GLY A 306 8.61 -10.01 20.29
C GLY A 306 9.07 -8.78 19.48
N VAL A 307 10.38 -8.65 19.22
CA VAL A 307 10.90 -7.57 18.35
C VAL A 307 10.42 -7.73 16.91
N GLN A 308 10.46 -8.96 16.36
CA GLN A 308 9.98 -9.26 15.01
C GLN A 308 8.48 -9.00 14.88
N LEU A 309 7.67 -9.55 15.79
CA LEU A 309 6.23 -9.36 15.82
C LEU A 309 5.85 -7.88 15.93
N ARG A 310 6.53 -7.13 16.79
CA ARG A 310 6.30 -5.69 16.94
C ARG A 310 6.66 -4.92 15.68
N THR A 311 7.78 -5.23 15.04
CA THR A 311 8.23 -4.56 13.80
C THR A 311 7.22 -4.75 12.68
N ILE A 312 6.70 -5.97 12.52
CA ILE A 312 5.68 -6.30 11.53
C ILE A 312 4.38 -5.55 11.83
N ARG A 313 3.95 -5.59 13.10
CA ARG A 313 2.72 -4.94 13.57
C ARG A 313 2.74 -3.41 13.44
N GLU A 314 3.87 -2.78 13.68
CA GLU A 314 4.01 -1.31 13.59
C GLU A 314 4.02 -0.80 12.14
N ARG A 315 4.32 -1.66 11.17
CA ARG A 315 4.50 -1.28 9.76
C ARG A 315 3.30 -1.65 8.88
N LEU A 316 2.66 -2.78 9.14
CA LEU A 316 1.52 -3.25 8.34
C LEU A 316 0.20 -2.69 8.87
N SER A 317 -0.81 -2.64 7.98
CA SER A 317 -2.17 -2.26 8.36
C SER A 317 -2.74 -3.23 9.40
N ARG A 318 -3.61 -2.71 10.28
CA ARG A 318 -4.35 -3.51 11.27
C ARG A 318 -5.27 -4.58 10.65
N LYS A 319 -5.54 -4.46 9.34
CA LYS A 319 -6.36 -5.41 8.56
C LYS A 319 -5.50 -6.27 7.61
N SER A 320 -4.17 -6.16 7.66
CA SER A 320 -3.28 -6.77 6.67
C SER A 320 -3.23 -8.30 6.81
N ASP A 321 -3.52 -9.01 5.73
CA ASP A 321 -3.32 -10.46 5.67
C ASP A 321 -1.83 -10.83 5.69
N ALA A 322 -0.95 -9.95 5.20
CA ALA A 322 0.50 -10.16 5.26
C ALA A 322 1.02 -10.21 6.70
N LEU A 323 0.42 -9.43 7.60
CA LEU A 323 0.72 -9.50 9.04
C LEU A 323 0.40 -10.89 9.56
N VAL A 324 -0.81 -11.39 9.30
CA VAL A 324 -1.28 -12.69 9.79
C VAL A 324 -0.41 -13.83 9.27
N MET A 325 -0.11 -13.84 7.97
CA MET A 325 0.75 -14.85 7.36
C MET A 325 2.15 -14.87 7.98
N SER A 326 2.71 -13.69 8.26
CA SER A 326 4.07 -13.57 8.82
C SER A 326 4.12 -14.04 10.28
N VAL A 327 3.11 -13.70 11.07
CA VAL A 327 3.00 -14.18 12.45
C VAL A 327 2.83 -15.70 12.46
N CYS A 328 1.93 -16.25 11.64
CA CYS A 328 1.74 -17.71 11.52
C CYS A 328 3.03 -18.41 11.09
N LEU A 329 3.81 -17.81 10.20
CA LEU A 329 5.10 -18.33 9.78
C LEU A 329 6.08 -18.39 10.95
N ILE A 330 6.21 -17.31 11.74
CA ILE A 330 7.09 -17.27 12.92
C ILE A 330 6.68 -18.36 13.93
N LEU A 331 5.39 -18.45 14.27
CA LEU A 331 4.88 -19.46 15.22
C LEU A 331 5.13 -20.89 14.73
N SER A 332 4.90 -21.15 13.44
CA SER A 332 5.15 -22.46 12.83
C SER A 332 6.63 -22.85 12.90
N HIS A 333 7.52 -21.90 12.70
CA HIS A 333 8.96 -22.11 12.79
C HIS A 333 9.43 -22.32 14.25
N MET A 334 8.88 -21.57 15.20
CA MET A 334 9.10 -21.80 16.63
C MET A 334 8.70 -23.24 17.01
N ARG A 335 7.52 -23.69 16.54
CA ARG A 335 7.03 -25.05 16.74
C ARG A 335 7.99 -26.09 16.16
N SER A 336 8.38 -25.94 14.89
CA SER A 336 9.30 -26.87 14.24
C SER A 336 10.65 -26.91 14.92
N LYS A 337 11.20 -25.76 15.34
CA LYS A 337 12.48 -25.72 16.04
C LYS A 337 12.39 -26.42 17.39
N GLN A 338 11.38 -26.11 18.19
CA GLN A 338 11.13 -26.74 19.49
C GLN A 338 11.10 -28.27 19.38
N MET A 339 10.38 -28.82 18.40
CA MET A 339 10.32 -30.27 18.18
C MET A 339 11.67 -30.90 17.89
N LEU A 340 12.57 -30.18 17.21
CA LEU A 340 13.89 -30.68 16.82
C LEU A 340 14.91 -30.62 17.95
N THR A 341 14.77 -29.68 18.88
CA THR A 341 15.80 -29.39 19.90
C THR A 341 15.38 -29.74 21.32
N ARG A 342 14.10 -30.10 21.57
CA ARG A 342 13.62 -30.36 22.93
C ARG A 342 14.43 -31.43 23.66
N ASP A 343 14.88 -32.49 22.96
CA ASP A 343 15.62 -33.59 23.57
C ASP A 343 17.05 -33.17 23.95
N ASP A 344 17.65 -32.27 23.17
CA ASP A 344 19.01 -31.75 23.41
C ASP A 344 19.09 -30.92 24.71
N ILE A 345 17.94 -30.41 25.18
CA ILE A 345 17.84 -29.61 26.41
C ILE A 345 17.78 -30.52 27.66
N LEU A 346 17.32 -31.77 27.53
CA LEU A 346 17.02 -32.68 28.65
C LEU A 346 18.22 -33.54 29.07
N GLN A 347 19.32 -32.89 29.46
CA GLN A 347 20.61 -33.56 29.68
C GLN A 347 20.83 -34.11 31.10
N ASP A 348 20.17 -33.50 32.09
CA ASP A 348 20.32 -33.82 33.50
C ASP A 348 19.03 -33.52 34.28
N LEU A 349 18.98 -33.91 35.56
CA LEU A 349 17.82 -33.68 36.42
C LEU A 349 17.41 -32.20 36.50
N GLU A 350 18.38 -31.29 36.65
CA GLU A 350 18.13 -29.86 36.84
C GLU A 350 17.58 -29.24 35.56
N THR A 351 18.11 -29.61 34.41
CA THR A 351 17.68 -29.16 33.08
C THR A 351 16.32 -29.73 32.70
N CYS A 352 15.99 -30.97 33.07
CA CYS A 352 14.61 -31.48 32.92
C CYS A 352 13.62 -30.67 33.75
N CYS A 353 13.96 -30.36 35.01
CA CYS A 353 13.11 -29.52 35.87
C CYS A 353 12.98 -28.09 35.33
N ALA A 354 14.09 -27.52 34.85
CA ALA A 354 14.11 -26.16 34.30
C ALA A 354 13.33 -26.06 32.98
N ALA A 355 13.52 -27.01 32.08
CA ALA A 355 12.82 -27.10 30.80
C ALA A 355 11.31 -27.25 31.00
N ALA A 356 10.85 -28.06 31.95
CA ALA A 356 9.43 -28.20 32.25
C ALA A 356 8.79 -26.86 32.65
N ASN A 357 9.48 -26.07 33.48
CA ASN A 357 9.02 -24.74 33.87
C ASN A 357 9.09 -23.75 32.70
N ASP A 358 10.16 -23.77 31.92
CA ASP A 358 10.31 -22.86 30.79
C ASP A 358 9.28 -23.13 29.69
N PHE A 359 9.02 -24.38 29.32
CA PHE A 359 8.01 -24.73 28.32
C PHE A 359 6.61 -24.31 28.76
N THR A 360 6.28 -24.42 30.05
CA THR A 360 5.01 -23.89 30.58
C THR A 360 4.94 -22.37 30.35
N ARG A 361 5.99 -21.63 30.73
CA ARG A 361 6.08 -20.18 30.54
C ARG A 361 6.07 -19.76 29.07
N MET A 362 6.67 -20.55 28.19
CA MET A 362 6.65 -20.32 26.75
C MET A 362 5.24 -20.47 26.16
N GLY A 363 4.44 -21.40 26.69
CA GLY A 363 3.01 -21.50 26.39
C GLY A 363 2.24 -20.25 26.78
N GLU A 364 2.43 -19.78 28.02
CA GLU A 364 1.79 -18.57 28.55
C GLU A 364 2.17 -17.33 27.72
N LYS A 365 3.47 -17.13 27.43
CA LYS A 365 3.93 -16.00 26.61
C LYS A 365 3.45 -16.05 25.16
N ALA A 366 3.30 -17.24 24.58
CA ALA A 366 2.72 -17.39 23.25
C ALA A 366 1.26 -16.96 23.23
N GLU A 367 0.50 -17.32 24.25
CA GLU A 367 -0.90 -16.90 24.40
C GLU A 367 -1.00 -15.37 24.58
N GLU A 368 -0.21 -14.80 25.51
CA GLU A 368 -0.16 -13.35 25.76
C GLU A 368 0.16 -12.55 24.49
N ALA A 369 1.18 -12.97 23.72
CA ALA A 369 1.59 -12.27 22.50
C ALA A 369 0.48 -12.27 21.42
N ILE A 370 -0.32 -13.33 21.36
CA ILE A 370 -1.42 -13.46 20.39
C ILE A 370 -2.63 -12.67 20.83
N ASP A 371 -2.95 -12.68 22.12
CA ASP A 371 -4.02 -11.86 22.68
C ASP A 371 -3.72 -10.35 22.51
N GLU A 372 -2.47 -9.93 22.73
CA GLU A 372 -2.02 -8.56 22.45
C GLU A 372 -2.19 -8.19 20.97
N LEU A 373 -1.83 -9.11 20.06
CA LEU A 373 -1.98 -8.88 18.62
C LEU A 373 -3.45 -8.74 18.22
N LEU A 374 -4.31 -9.62 18.72
CA LEU A 374 -5.75 -9.62 18.43
C LEU A 374 -6.47 -8.40 19.03
N ALA A 375 -6.01 -7.89 20.17
CA ALA A 375 -6.56 -6.68 20.78
C ALA A 375 -6.28 -5.41 19.96
N GLU A 376 -5.18 -5.38 19.21
CA GLU A 376 -4.72 -4.20 18.47
C GLU A 376 -5.10 -4.23 16.97
N CYS A 377 -5.48 -5.38 16.42
CA CYS A 377 -5.75 -5.58 14.98
C CYS A 377 -7.25 -5.75 14.67
N GLU A 378 -7.67 -5.32 13.48
CA GLU A 378 -9.04 -5.44 12.96
C GLU A 378 -9.10 -6.55 11.90
N LEU A 379 -8.79 -7.77 12.31
CA LEU A 379 -8.65 -8.91 11.40
C LEU A 379 -10.01 -9.51 11.01
N THR A 380 -10.04 -10.16 9.84
CA THR A 380 -11.20 -10.94 9.40
C THR A 380 -11.38 -12.19 10.28
N GLU A 381 -12.60 -12.73 10.35
CA GLU A 381 -12.88 -13.96 11.11
C GLU A 381 -12.02 -15.15 10.64
N GLU A 382 -11.75 -15.23 9.33
CA GLU A 382 -10.88 -16.26 8.74
C GLU A 382 -9.42 -16.10 9.18
N SER A 383 -8.91 -14.87 9.18
CA SER A 383 -7.56 -14.56 9.65
C SER A 383 -7.40 -14.83 11.16
N ILE A 384 -8.40 -14.49 11.97
CA ILE A 384 -8.46 -14.81 13.40
C ILE A 384 -8.45 -16.33 13.61
N ALA A 385 -9.26 -17.07 12.87
CA ALA A 385 -9.32 -18.53 12.97
C ALA A 385 -7.97 -19.18 12.59
N THR A 386 -7.31 -18.67 11.54
CA THR A 386 -6.00 -19.16 11.10
C THR A 386 -4.91 -18.90 12.14
N LEU A 387 -4.91 -17.70 12.73
CA LEU A 387 -3.97 -17.34 13.79
C LEU A 387 -4.18 -18.21 15.03
N HIS A 388 -5.42 -18.37 15.49
CA HIS A 388 -5.75 -19.24 16.62
C HIS A 388 -5.38 -20.70 16.38
N ALA A 389 -5.61 -21.23 15.17
CA ALA A 389 -5.23 -22.60 14.85
C ALA A 389 -3.70 -22.79 14.98
N THR A 390 -2.93 -21.85 14.41
CA THR A 390 -1.47 -21.91 14.42
C THR A 390 -0.90 -21.70 15.84
N SER A 391 -1.46 -20.76 16.61
CA SER A 391 -1.02 -20.51 17.99
C SER A 391 -1.40 -21.65 18.93
N SER A 392 -2.60 -22.22 18.78
CA SER A 392 -3.05 -23.37 19.57
C SER A 392 -2.13 -24.58 19.37
N ASP A 393 -1.68 -24.84 18.15
CA ASP A 393 -0.73 -25.92 17.85
C ASP A 393 0.62 -25.72 18.56
N LEU A 394 1.11 -24.48 18.63
CA LEU A 394 2.36 -24.13 19.32
C LEU A 394 2.20 -24.24 20.86
N ILE A 395 1.12 -23.68 21.41
CA ILE A 395 0.83 -23.70 22.85
C ILE A 395 0.62 -25.15 23.33
N ALA A 396 -0.09 -25.97 22.55
CA ALA A 396 -0.29 -27.37 22.84
C ALA A 396 1.05 -28.14 22.81
N LEU A 397 1.95 -27.83 21.87
CA LEU A 397 3.28 -28.42 21.84
C LEU A 397 4.06 -28.06 23.11
N TYR A 398 4.14 -26.78 23.47
CA TYR A 398 4.87 -26.37 24.69
C TYR A 398 4.30 -27.01 25.95
N SER A 399 2.98 -27.11 26.06
CA SER A 399 2.32 -27.79 27.19
C SER A 399 2.67 -29.29 27.23
N SER A 400 2.66 -29.96 26.08
CA SER A 400 3.05 -31.37 25.97
C SER A 400 4.54 -31.57 26.29
N ASP A 401 5.41 -30.68 25.82
CA ASP A 401 6.84 -30.75 26.07
C ASP A 401 7.17 -30.48 27.53
N ALA A 402 6.41 -29.61 28.22
CA ALA A 402 6.53 -29.40 29.66
C ALA A 402 6.29 -30.70 30.45
N VAL A 403 5.23 -31.44 30.09
CA VAL A 403 4.93 -32.75 30.69
C VAL A 403 6.01 -33.77 30.35
N TYR A 404 6.47 -33.79 29.10
CA TYR A 404 7.53 -34.69 28.64
C TYR A 404 8.85 -34.45 29.39
N ALA A 405 9.25 -33.20 29.57
CA ALA A 405 10.43 -32.83 30.35
C ALA A 405 10.30 -33.25 31.83
N ALA A 406 9.12 -33.03 32.43
CA ALA A 406 8.86 -33.46 33.81
C ALA A 406 8.90 -34.98 33.96
N GLN A 407 8.40 -35.73 32.98
CA GLN A 407 8.45 -37.19 32.98
C GLN A 407 9.89 -37.70 32.82
N SER A 408 10.73 -37.03 32.03
CA SER A 408 12.12 -37.43 31.77
C SER A 408 13.01 -37.42 33.03
N VAL A 409 12.56 -36.77 34.10
CA VAL A 409 13.18 -36.86 35.44
C VAL A 409 13.28 -38.31 35.95
N HIS A 410 12.41 -39.22 35.51
CA HIS A 410 12.45 -40.61 35.96
C HIS A 410 13.77 -41.33 35.65
N PHE A 411 14.40 -41.03 34.51
CA PHE A 411 15.70 -41.58 34.11
C PHE A 411 16.81 -41.20 35.12
N TYR A 412 16.69 -40.02 35.75
CA TYR A 412 17.71 -39.51 36.66
C TYR A 412 17.42 -39.81 38.14
N VAL A 413 16.18 -40.18 38.48
CA VAL A 413 15.76 -40.41 39.87
C VAL A 413 15.37 -41.87 40.11
N PHE A 414 14.46 -42.42 39.31
CA PHE A 414 13.88 -43.74 39.57
C PHE A 414 14.73 -44.87 39.01
N GLU A 415 15.32 -44.73 37.82
CA GLU A 415 16.21 -45.77 37.28
C GLU A 415 17.42 -46.05 38.17
N PRO A 416 18.15 -45.05 38.70
CA PRO A 416 19.26 -45.31 39.62
C PRO A 416 18.81 -45.98 40.92
N ILE A 417 17.59 -45.67 41.40
CA ILE A 417 17.02 -46.30 42.59
C ILE A 417 16.68 -47.76 42.29
N ASP A 418 16.05 -48.05 41.15
CA ASP A 418 15.67 -49.40 40.75
C ASP A 418 16.90 -50.27 40.49
N GLU A 419 17.92 -49.73 39.82
CA GLU A 419 19.22 -50.40 39.63
C GLU A 419 19.90 -50.71 40.97
N ALA A 420 19.92 -49.76 41.91
CA ALA A 420 20.51 -49.96 43.23
C ALA A 420 19.74 -51.03 44.04
N ILE A 421 18.40 -50.97 44.02
CA ILE A 421 17.55 -51.97 44.68
C ILE A 421 17.79 -53.35 44.06
N GLY A 422 17.86 -53.43 42.72
CA GLY A 422 18.15 -54.66 42.00
C GLY A 422 19.49 -55.26 42.37
N ALA A 423 20.55 -54.44 42.44
CA ALA A 423 21.89 -54.86 42.80
C ALA A 423 22.05 -55.28 44.28
N ASP A 424 21.26 -54.68 45.19
CA ASP A 424 21.30 -55.00 46.62
C ASP A 424 20.44 -56.23 46.97
N LEU A 425 19.38 -56.51 46.20
CA LEU A 425 18.44 -57.60 46.47
C LEU A 425 18.74 -58.92 45.73
N PHE A 426 19.44 -58.88 44.60
CA PHE A 426 19.71 -60.04 43.74
C PHE A 426 21.21 -60.17 43.42
#